data_AF-W3VD67-F1
#
_entry.id   AF-W3VD67-F1
#
_cell.length_a   1.000
_cell.length_b   1.000
_cell.length_c   1.000
_cell.angle_alpha   90.00
_cell.angle_beta   90.00
_cell.angle_gamma   90.00
#
_symmetry.space_group_name_H-M   'P 1'
#
loop_
_entity.id
_entity.type
_entity.pdbx_description
1 polymer ?
#
loop_
_entity_poly.entity_id
_entity_poly.type
_entity_poly.pdbx_seq_one_letter_code
_entity_poly.pdbx_strand_id
1 'polypeptide(L)'
;MVAIAQRLMKFFLLLTVLVGICAAAGNRIPNPTMNDMDWGMVDRATMDQAQRFRDIGATWNRRELPPNQRVPNFVNRAMSLVQERARFVGSYVKPNRNPDLMGDKITYFYTLVHPNERLGREMGLGRNMGDILFKHSSLTNTYKIVRVSAIEHNPQVNWMFEPLEQLLRNH
;
A
#
# COMPACT_ATOMS: atom_id res chain seq x y z
N MET A 1 4.59 33.95 -44.90
CA MET A 1 4.03 33.49 -43.61
C MET A 1 3.65 32.00 -43.60
N VAL A 2 4.45 31.09 -44.19
CA VAL A 2 4.09 29.65 -44.24
C VAL A 2 5.14 28.76 -43.54
N ALA A 3 6.40 29.21 -43.44
CA ALA A 3 7.49 28.43 -42.86
C ALA A 3 7.51 28.37 -41.31
N ILE A 4 6.92 29.35 -40.63
CA ILE A 4 6.92 29.43 -39.15
C ILE A 4 5.88 28.47 -38.55
N ALA A 5 4.70 28.36 -39.17
CA ALA A 5 3.63 27.47 -38.73
C ALA A 5 4.03 25.98 -38.78
N GLN A 6 4.77 25.57 -39.82
CA GLN A 6 5.27 24.19 -39.94
C GLN A 6 6.35 23.83 -38.91
N ARG A 7 7.16 24.80 -38.46
CA ARG A 7 8.15 24.56 -37.38
C ARG A 7 7.48 24.42 -36.01
N LEU A 8 6.44 25.21 -35.73
CA LEU A 8 5.67 25.12 -34.49
C LEU A 8 4.86 23.82 -34.38
N MET A 9 4.27 23.36 -35.49
CA MET A 9 3.46 22.12 -35.51
C MET A 9 4.31 20.87 -35.29
N LYS A 10 5.56 20.84 -35.78
CA LYS A 10 6.53 19.75 -35.50
C LYS A 10 6.99 19.75 -34.04
N PHE A 11 7.13 20.92 -33.41
CA PHE A 11 7.48 21.04 -31.99
C PHE A 11 6.33 20.57 -31.07
N PHE A 12 5.09 20.91 -31.41
CA PHE A 12 3.91 20.46 -30.65
C PHE A 12 3.72 18.94 -30.72
N LEU A 13 3.97 18.32 -31.88
CA LEU A 13 3.89 16.87 -32.05
C LEU A 13 5.00 16.11 -31.31
N LEU A 14 6.19 16.71 -31.16
CA LEU A 14 7.27 16.09 -30.37
C LEU A 14 6.96 16.15 -28.85
N LEU A 15 6.32 17.22 -28.40
CA LEU A 15 5.98 17.40 -26.98
C LEU A 15 4.86 16.46 -26.53
N THR A 16 3.86 16.19 -27.38
CA THR A 16 2.79 15.23 -27.05
C THR A 16 3.29 13.78 -27.00
N VAL A 17 4.27 13.42 -27.85
CA VAL A 17 4.92 12.11 -27.78
C VAL A 17 5.81 11.98 -26.54
N LEU A 18 6.51 13.04 -26.12
CA LEU A 18 7.35 13.02 -24.92
C LEU A 18 6.54 12.96 -23.62
N VAL A 19 5.39 13.65 -23.55
CA VAL A 19 4.49 13.60 -22.39
C VAL A 19 3.72 12.27 -22.33
N GLY A 20 3.42 11.65 -23.47
CA GLY A 20 2.77 10.33 -23.54
C GLY A 20 3.64 9.18 -23.02
N ILE A 21 4.97 9.27 -23.15
CA ILE A 21 5.89 8.21 -22.72
C ILE A 21 6.14 8.25 -21.20
N CYS A 22 6.04 9.42 -20.55
CA CYS A 22 6.16 9.51 -19.09
C CYS A 22 4.97 8.92 -18.31
N ALA A 23 3.80 8.77 -18.94
CA ALA A 23 2.63 8.15 -18.32
C ALA A 23 2.64 6.60 -18.39
N ALA A 24 3.51 6.01 -19.21
CA ALA A 24 3.61 4.57 -19.42
C ALA A 24 4.80 3.92 -18.70
N ALA A 25 5.53 4.67 -17.87
CA ALA A 25 6.40 4.10 -16.86
C ALA A 25 5.50 3.52 -15.75
N GLY A 26 4.92 2.35 -16.01
CA GLY A 26 4.33 1.53 -14.97
C GLY A 26 5.38 1.36 -13.89
N ASN A 27 5.19 2.03 -12.76
CA ASN A 27 6.06 1.98 -11.60
C ASN A 27 6.27 0.50 -11.25
N ARG A 28 7.35 -0.10 -11.74
CA ARG A 28 7.82 -1.40 -11.28
C ARG A 28 8.16 -1.17 -9.82
N ILE A 29 7.27 -1.57 -8.93
CA ILE A 29 7.55 -1.61 -7.51
C ILE A 29 8.72 -2.61 -7.40
N PRO A 30 9.92 -2.22 -6.96
CA PRO A 30 10.91 -3.21 -6.60
C PRO A 30 10.29 -3.99 -5.43
N ASN A 31 10.25 -5.33 -5.52
CA ASN A 31 9.82 -6.14 -4.39
C ASN A 31 10.76 -5.79 -3.23
N PRO A 32 10.30 -5.09 -2.17
CA PRO A 32 11.21 -4.64 -1.14
C PRO A 32 11.76 -5.89 -0.46
N THR A 33 13.09 -6.02 -0.40
CA THR A 33 13.72 -7.02 0.45
C THR A 33 13.25 -6.78 1.89
N MET A 34 12.42 -7.69 2.39
CA MET A 34 11.90 -7.66 3.75
C MET A 34 13.03 -7.98 4.74
N ASN A 35 13.15 -7.18 5.78
CA ASN A 35 14.03 -7.49 6.91
C ASN A 35 13.28 -8.29 8.00
N ASP A 36 13.99 -8.74 9.03
CA ASP A 36 13.41 -9.55 10.12
C ASP A 36 12.24 -8.84 10.83
N MET A 37 12.32 -7.51 10.96
CA MET A 37 11.22 -6.71 11.53
C MET A 37 9.99 -6.70 10.61
N ASP A 38 10.18 -6.59 9.29
CA ASP A 38 9.09 -6.67 8.31
C ASP A 38 8.41 -8.05 8.38
N TRP A 39 9.17 -9.13 8.50
CA TRP A 39 8.63 -10.48 8.68
C TRP A 39 7.83 -10.62 9.97
N GLY A 40 8.38 -10.15 11.09
CA GLY A 40 7.66 -10.16 12.37
C GLY A 40 6.35 -9.36 12.34
N MET A 41 6.29 -8.26 11.59
CA MET A 41 5.07 -7.47 11.43
C MET A 41 4.08 -8.13 10.47
N VAL A 42 4.56 -8.84 9.44
CA VAL A 42 3.72 -9.70 8.61
C VAL A 42 3.05 -10.79 9.45
N ASP A 43 3.79 -11.44 10.35
CA ASP A 43 3.24 -12.47 11.24
C ASP A 43 2.23 -11.89 12.23
N ARG A 44 2.51 -10.73 12.82
CA ARG A 44 1.55 -10.04 13.71
C ARG A 44 0.26 -9.65 12.99
N ALA A 45 0.37 -9.04 11.80
CA ALA A 45 -0.80 -8.68 11.00
C ALA A 45 -1.63 -9.92 10.64
N THR A 46 -0.93 -11.02 10.34
CA THR A 46 -1.55 -12.31 10.03
C THR A 46 -2.30 -12.88 11.23
N MET A 47 -1.69 -12.88 12.41
CA MET A 47 -2.32 -13.36 13.64
C MET A 47 -3.55 -12.51 14.01
N ASP A 48 -3.45 -11.19 13.87
CA ASP A 48 -4.59 -10.28 14.10
C ASP A 48 -5.76 -10.58 13.15
N GLN A 49 -5.48 -10.71 11.85
CA GLN A 49 -6.50 -11.05 10.85
C GLN A 49 -7.14 -12.42 11.12
N ALA A 50 -6.31 -13.43 11.43
CA ALA A 50 -6.79 -14.77 11.75
C ALA A 50 -7.65 -14.77 13.02
N GLN A 51 -7.26 -14.01 14.05
CA GLN A 51 -8.03 -13.89 15.28
C GLN A 51 -9.44 -13.36 15.00
N ARG A 52 -9.58 -12.31 14.18
CA ARG A 52 -10.88 -11.73 13.85
C ARG A 52 -11.83 -12.69 13.14
N PHE A 53 -11.29 -13.59 12.33
CA PHE A 53 -12.06 -14.69 11.73
C PHE A 53 -12.45 -15.73 12.79
N ARG A 54 -11.52 -16.10 13.68
CA ARG A 54 -11.79 -17.03 14.78
C ARG A 54 -12.86 -16.52 15.74
N ASP A 55 -12.89 -15.21 16.01
CA ASP A 55 -13.85 -14.56 16.91
C ASP A 55 -15.31 -14.73 16.45
N ILE A 56 -15.53 -14.96 15.14
CA ILE A 56 -16.85 -15.22 14.56
C ILE A 56 -17.04 -16.68 14.11
N GLY A 57 -16.12 -17.57 14.48
CA GLY A 57 -16.16 -18.99 14.07
C GLY A 57 -15.90 -19.24 12.57
N ALA A 58 -15.28 -18.29 11.87
CA ALA A 58 -14.96 -18.41 10.45
C ALA A 58 -13.53 -18.96 10.23
N THR A 59 -13.31 -19.58 9.06
CA THR A 59 -11.98 -20.04 8.65
C THR A 59 -11.21 -18.90 8.01
N TRP A 60 -9.96 -18.71 8.43
CA TRP A 60 -9.08 -17.73 7.84
C TRP A 60 -8.22 -18.36 6.73
N ASN A 61 -8.36 -17.84 5.51
CA ASN A 61 -7.59 -18.27 4.34
C ASN A 61 -6.88 -17.08 3.71
N ARG A 62 -5.54 -17.17 3.58
CA ARG A 62 -4.72 -16.15 2.91
C ARG A 62 -4.01 -16.70 1.69
N ARG A 63 -3.91 -15.88 0.65
CA ARG A 63 -3.09 -16.13 -0.53
C ARG A 63 -2.24 -14.90 -0.82
N GLU A 64 -0.94 -15.08 -0.97
CA GLU A 64 -0.05 -13.99 -1.38
C GLU A 64 -0.40 -13.50 -2.79
N LEU A 65 -0.34 -12.19 -3.00
CA LEU A 65 -0.48 -11.57 -4.30
C LEU A 65 0.88 -11.00 -4.73
N PRO A 66 1.17 -10.90 -6.03
CA PRO A 66 2.40 -10.27 -6.46
C PRO A 66 2.44 -8.81 -5.99
N PRO A 67 3.58 -8.35 -5.43
CA PRO A 67 3.73 -6.96 -4.97
C PRO A 67 3.60 -5.96 -6.14
N ASN A 68 3.89 -6.42 -7.37
CA ASN A 68 3.83 -5.64 -8.59
C ASN A 68 2.48 -5.83 -9.27
N GLN A 69 1.42 -5.49 -8.55
CA GLN A 69 0.10 -5.40 -9.14
C GLN A 69 0.20 -4.53 -10.40
N ARG A 70 -0.16 -5.07 -11.56
CA ARG A 70 -0.19 -4.32 -12.84
C ARG A 70 -1.37 -3.36 -12.88
N VAL A 71 -1.61 -2.68 -11.77
CA VAL A 71 -2.71 -1.78 -11.50
C VAL A 71 -2.17 -0.35 -11.58
N PRO A 72 -2.70 0.50 -12.49
CA PRO A 72 -2.26 1.87 -12.60
C PRO A 72 -2.40 2.63 -11.27
N ASN A 73 -1.32 3.33 -10.87
CA ASN A 73 -1.26 4.13 -9.65
C ASN A 73 -1.65 3.36 -8.38
N PHE A 74 -1.31 2.05 -8.32
CA PHE A 74 -1.63 1.17 -7.20
C PHE A 74 -1.30 1.77 -5.84
N VAL A 75 -0.05 2.25 -5.66
CA VAL A 75 0.43 2.78 -4.37
C VAL A 75 -0.43 3.97 -3.90
N ASN A 76 -0.65 4.96 -4.77
CA ASN A 76 -1.43 6.15 -4.40
C ASN A 76 -2.87 5.80 -4.03
N ARG A 77 -3.48 4.87 -4.77
CA ARG A 77 -4.86 4.44 -4.52
C ARG A 77 -5.00 3.60 -3.26
N ALA A 78 -4.02 2.74 -2.98
CA ALA A 78 -3.96 2.00 -1.73
C ALA A 78 -3.75 2.96 -0.55
N MET A 79 -2.91 3.99 -0.71
CA MET A 79 -2.72 5.03 0.30
C MET A 79 -3.99 5.83 0.57
N SER A 80 -4.81 6.14 -0.43
CA SER A 80 -6.11 6.79 -0.20
C SER A 80 -7.02 5.95 0.70
N LEU A 81 -7.04 4.62 0.53
CA LEU A 81 -7.81 3.74 1.42
C LEU A 81 -7.26 3.70 2.84
N VAL A 82 -5.93 3.64 2.99
CA VAL A 82 -5.27 3.70 4.30
C VAL A 82 -5.64 4.98 5.05
N GLN A 83 -5.66 6.13 4.36
CA GLN A 83 -5.97 7.42 4.99
C GLN A 83 -7.31 7.39 5.73
N GLU A 84 -8.30 6.73 5.14
CA GLU A 84 -9.65 6.59 5.69
C GLU A 84 -9.75 5.46 6.72
N ARG A 85 -9.08 4.34 6.45
CA ARG A 85 -9.21 3.10 7.24
C ARG A 85 -7.90 2.34 7.30
N ALA A 86 -7.24 2.43 8.45
CA ALA A 86 -6.04 1.69 8.77
C ALA A 86 -6.20 0.93 10.09
N ARG A 87 -5.39 -0.10 10.26
CA ARG A 87 -5.32 -0.89 11.48
C ARG A 87 -3.88 -1.07 11.92
N PHE A 88 -3.60 -0.69 13.16
CA PHE A 88 -2.27 -0.79 13.74
C PHE A 88 -1.83 -2.25 13.90
N VAL A 89 -0.56 -2.52 13.60
CA VAL A 89 0.07 -3.83 13.76
C VAL A 89 1.16 -3.78 14.83
N GLY A 90 1.95 -2.71 14.83
CA GLY A 90 3.09 -2.57 15.72
C GLY A 90 3.99 -1.41 15.31
N SER A 91 4.84 -0.97 16.23
CA SER A 91 5.88 0.01 15.95
C SER A 91 7.21 -0.41 16.58
N TYR A 92 8.31 0.09 16.02
CA TYR A 92 9.63 -0.03 16.62
C TYR A 92 10.46 1.22 16.33
N VAL A 93 11.43 1.53 17.19
CA VAL A 93 12.37 2.63 16.96
C VAL A 93 13.63 2.04 16.32
N LYS A 94 13.88 2.39 15.06
CA LYS A 94 15.12 2.07 14.37
C LYS A 94 16.23 2.95 14.95
N PRO A 95 17.28 2.37 15.57
CA PRO A 95 18.37 3.15 16.15
C PRO A 95 19.03 4.04 15.10
N ASN A 96 19.38 5.25 15.51
CA ASN A 96 20.25 6.10 14.72
C ASN A 96 21.69 5.57 14.84
N ARG A 97 22.52 5.74 13.80
CA ARG A 97 23.95 5.42 13.87
C ARG A 97 24.66 6.31 14.89
N ASN A 98 24.19 7.55 15.07
CA ASN A 98 24.62 8.40 16.15
C ASN A 98 23.70 8.16 17.37
N PRO A 99 24.22 7.64 18.50
CA PRO A 99 23.41 7.36 19.69
C PRO A 99 22.80 8.63 20.33
N ASP A 100 23.34 9.81 20.03
CA ASP A 100 22.86 11.09 20.58
C ASP A 100 21.64 11.64 19.82
N LEU A 101 21.27 11.03 18.69
CA LEU A 101 20.11 11.43 17.90
C LEU A 101 18.95 10.46 18.11
N MET A 102 17.72 10.99 18.16
CA MET A 102 16.52 10.16 18.21
C MET A 102 16.48 9.19 17.01
N GLY A 103 16.11 7.95 17.30
CA GLY A 103 15.89 6.92 16.28
C GLY A 103 14.65 7.20 15.43
N ASP A 104 14.57 6.54 14.28
CA ASP A 104 13.41 6.64 13.39
C ASP A 104 12.32 5.67 13.84
N LYS A 105 11.17 6.20 14.25
CA LYS A 105 10.01 5.39 14.60
C LYS A 105 9.34 4.85 13.34
N ILE A 106 9.36 3.53 13.20
CA ILE A 106 8.69 2.81 12.12
C ILE A 106 7.37 2.24 12.65
N THR A 107 6.27 2.66 12.05
CA THR A 107 4.91 2.20 12.40
C THR A 107 4.34 1.35 11.28
N TYR A 108 3.82 0.17 11.63
CA TYR A 108 3.20 -0.78 10.71
C TYR A 108 1.69 -0.78 10.90
N PHE A 109 0.98 -0.79 9.79
CA PHE A 109 -0.46 -0.85 9.75
C PHE A 109 -0.91 -1.49 8.44
N TYR A 110 -2.11 -2.06 8.42
CA TYR A 110 -2.70 -2.59 7.21
C TYR A 110 -4.06 -1.95 6.92
N THR A 111 -4.48 -2.05 5.66
CA THR A 111 -5.84 -1.77 5.23
C THR A 111 -6.37 -2.91 4.39
N LEU A 112 -7.69 -2.97 4.23
CA LEU A 112 -8.35 -3.93 3.34
C LEU A 112 -9.01 -3.24 2.16
N VAL A 113 -8.92 -3.90 1.01
CA VAL A 113 -9.55 -3.51 -0.26
C VAL A 113 -10.70 -4.47 -0.51
N HIS A 114 -11.92 -3.96 -0.57
CA HIS A 114 -13.10 -4.77 -0.82
C HIS A 114 -13.13 -5.22 -2.29
N PRO A 115 -13.57 -6.46 -2.62
CA PRO A 115 -13.60 -6.95 -4.01
C PRO A 115 -14.41 -6.06 -4.95
N ASN A 116 -15.48 -5.45 -4.43
CA ASN A 116 -16.36 -4.56 -5.19
C ASN A 116 -15.84 -3.12 -5.32
N GLU A 117 -14.71 -2.76 -4.69
CA GLU A 117 -14.10 -1.46 -4.92
C GLU A 117 -13.37 -1.42 -6.26
N ARG A 118 -13.22 -0.23 -6.84
CA ARG A 118 -12.51 -0.08 -8.12
C ARG A 118 -11.10 -0.69 -8.05
N LEU A 119 -10.37 -0.43 -6.96
CA LEU A 119 -9.04 -1.01 -6.76
C LEU A 119 -9.10 -2.54 -6.64
N GLY A 120 -10.07 -3.08 -5.90
CA GLY A 120 -10.22 -4.52 -5.71
C GLY A 120 -10.56 -5.28 -7.00
N ARG A 121 -11.40 -4.70 -7.86
CA ARG A 121 -11.68 -5.25 -9.20
C ARG A 121 -10.43 -5.29 -10.08
N GLU A 122 -9.65 -4.21 -10.08
CA GLU A 122 -8.42 -4.12 -10.88
C GLU A 122 -7.29 -5.04 -10.36
N MET A 123 -7.28 -5.33 -9.05
CA MET A 123 -6.41 -6.34 -8.44
C MET A 123 -6.84 -7.79 -8.76
N GLY A 124 -8.01 -8.00 -9.38
CA GLY A 124 -8.51 -9.34 -9.70
C GLY A 124 -8.86 -10.17 -8.46
N LEU A 125 -9.37 -9.53 -7.40
CA LEU A 125 -9.64 -10.19 -6.12
C LEU A 125 -10.78 -11.23 -6.18
N GLY A 126 -11.68 -11.11 -7.16
CA GLY A 126 -12.85 -11.98 -7.29
C GLY A 126 -13.76 -11.83 -6.07
N ARG A 127 -13.80 -12.86 -5.21
CA ARG A 127 -14.62 -12.88 -3.98
C ARG A 127 -13.83 -12.51 -2.72
N ASN A 128 -12.52 -12.32 -2.84
CA ASN A 128 -11.63 -12.08 -1.71
C ASN A 128 -11.48 -10.58 -1.45
N MET A 129 -11.02 -10.21 -0.25
CA MET A 129 -10.50 -8.88 0.03
C MET A 129 -9.00 -8.83 -0.22
N GLY A 130 -8.52 -7.69 -0.68
CA GLY A 130 -7.09 -7.40 -0.75
C GLY A 130 -6.62 -6.95 0.63
N ASP A 131 -5.49 -7.47 1.07
CA ASP A 131 -4.83 -7.04 2.30
C ASP A 131 -3.51 -6.38 1.93
N ILE A 132 -3.32 -5.15 2.40
CA ILE A 132 -2.13 -4.36 2.10
C ILE A 132 -1.50 -3.90 3.40
N LEU A 133 -0.32 -4.44 3.71
CA LEU A 133 0.49 -4.06 4.86
C LEU A 133 1.44 -2.95 4.44
N PHE A 134 1.48 -1.89 5.25
CA PHE A 134 2.35 -0.74 5.08
C PHE A 134 3.29 -0.59 6.27
N LYS A 135 4.37 0.16 6.03
CA LYS A 135 5.18 0.79 7.07
C LYS A 135 5.35 2.27 6.80
N HIS A 136 5.35 3.06 7.86
CA HIS A 136 5.58 4.50 7.87
C HIS A 136 6.84 4.82 8.67
N SER A 137 7.73 5.64 8.11
CA SER A 137 8.84 6.25 8.83
C SER A 137 8.42 7.62 9.33
N SER A 138 8.51 7.84 10.64
CA SER A 138 8.18 9.14 11.24
C SER A 138 9.24 10.19 10.89
N LEU A 139 10.50 9.79 10.72
CA LEU A 139 11.59 10.72 10.41
C LEU A 139 11.51 11.25 8.97
N THR A 140 11.29 10.37 7.99
CA THR A 140 11.23 10.76 6.57
C THR A 140 9.82 11.04 6.07
N ASN A 141 8.81 10.80 6.92
CA ASN A 141 7.40 10.85 6.58
C ASN A 141 7.03 10.05 5.32
N THR A 142 7.68 8.90 5.13
CA THR A 142 7.46 8.05 3.93
C THR A 142 6.70 6.78 4.26
N TYR A 143 5.84 6.39 3.34
CA TYR A 143 5.06 5.16 3.39
C TYR A 143 5.61 4.15 2.39
N LYS A 144 5.69 2.88 2.81
CA LYS A 144 6.11 1.77 1.93
C LYS A 144 5.18 0.59 2.11
N ILE A 145 4.77 -0.01 1.00
CA ILE A 145 4.07 -1.29 1.01
C ILE A 145 5.08 -2.37 1.39
N VAL A 146 4.72 -3.17 2.39
CA VAL A 146 5.50 -4.32 2.86
C VAL A 146 4.99 -5.60 2.22
N ARG A 147 3.66 -5.79 2.19
CA ARG A 147 3.00 -6.98 1.65
C ARG A 147 1.70 -6.61 0.96
N VAL A 148 1.39 -7.33 -0.12
CA VAL A 148 0.06 -7.37 -0.73
C VAL A 148 -0.39 -8.83 -0.76
N SER A 149 -1.54 -9.12 -0.16
CA SER A 149 -2.12 -10.45 -0.13
C SER A 149 -3.64 -10.38 -0.39
N ALA A 150 -4.28 -11.54 -0.46
CA ALA A 150 -5.72 -11.67 -0.51
C ALA A 150 -6.18 -12.56 0.64
N ILE A 151 -7.26 -12.15 1.29
CA ILE A 151 -7.95 -12.92 2.33
C ILE A 151 -9.41 -13.12 1.96
N GLU A 152 -10.03 -14.17 2.47
CA GLU A 152 -11.46 -14.40 2.26
C GLU A 152 -12.29 -13.16 2.66
N HIS A 153 -13.33 -12.84 1.90
CA HIS A 153 -14.27 -11.79 2.31
C HIS A 153 -15.36 -12.40 3.20
N ASN A 154 -15.46 -11.91 4.44
CA ASN A 154 -16.57 -12.24 5.32
C ASN A 154 -17.15 -10.94 5.92
N PRO A 155 -18.42 -10.59 5.62
CA PRO A 155 -19.03 -9.33 6.07
C PRO A 155 -19.31 -9.28 7.58
N GLN A 156 -19.24 -10.42 8.28
CA GLN A 156 -19.43 -10.48 9.73
C GLN A 156 -18.14 -10.14 10.49
N VAL A 157 -16.99 -10.11 9.81
CA VAL A 157 -15.72 -9.72 10.44
C VAL A 157 -15.70 -8.22 10.63
N ASN A 158 -15.81 -7.77 11.87
CA ASN A 158 -15.51 -6.39 12.22
C ASN A 158 -13.99 -6.19 12.18
N TRP A 159 -13.50 -5.22 11.43
CA TRP A 159 -12.07 -4.94 11.29
C TRP A 159 -11.55 -3.87 12.25
N MET A 160 -12.44 -3.08 12.87
CA MET A 160 -12.10 -2.00 13.79
C MET A 160 -11.01 -1.07 13.20
N PHE A 161 -11.26 -0.59 11.98
CA PHE A 161 -10.39 0.40 11.36
C PHE A 161 -10.58 1.78 12.00
N GLU A 162 -9.52 2.58 11.97
CA GLU A 162 -9.53 3.99 12.32
C GLU A 162 -8.80 4.81 11.25
N PRO A 163 -9.01 6.14 11.17
CA PRO A 163 -8.26 6.99 10.25
C PRO A 163 -6.75 6.95 10.52
N LEU A 164 -5.94 6.97 9.46
CA LEU A 164 -4.48 6.86 9.57
C LEU A 164 -3.89 7.93 10.50
N GLU A 165 -4.37 9.16 10.41
CA GLU A 165 -3.88 10.27 11.22
C GLU A 165 -4.08 10.02 12.71
N GLN A 166 -5.22 9.42 13.09
CA GLN A 166 -5.50 9.03 14.46
C GLN A 166 -4.59 7.89 14.91
N LEU A 167 -4.43 6.86 14.07
CA LEU A 167 -3.53 5.73 14.34
C LEU A 167 -2.10 6.21 14.61
N LEU A 168 -1.56 7.09 13.75
CA LEU A 168 -0.20 7.60 13.88
C LEU A 168 0.00 8.53 15.09
N ARG A 169 -1.07 9.18 15.57
CA ARG A 169 -1.01 9.96 16.82
C ARG A 169 -0.99 9.07 18.06
N ASN A 170 -1.76 7.99 18.04
CA ASN A 170 -1.95 7.10 19.19
C ASN A 170 -0.77 6.13 19.39
N HIS A 171 -0.01 5.86 18.32
CA HIS A 171 0.97 4.78 18.29
C HIS A 171 2.36 5.21 17.88
#